data_AF-A0A544TGD1-F1
#
_entry.id   AF-A0A544TGD1-F1
#
_cell.length_a   1.000
_cell.length_b   1.000
_cell.length_c   1.000
_cell.angle_alpha   90.00
_cell.angle_beta   90.00
_cell.angle_gamma   90.00
#
_symmetry.space_group_name_H-M   'P 1'
#
loop_
_entity.id
_entity.type
_entity.pdbx_description
1 polymer ?
#
loop_
_entity_poly.entity_id
_entity_poly.type
_entity_poly.pdbx_seq_one_letter_code
_entity_poly.pdbx_strand_id
1 'polypeptide(L)'
;MKKTVYIRFTFILLIVGFMLAVQYNTVKNPETRDTRDVWAIRQELAKETELHSELLSEVRVLEQTIGKYENMMYESPKIALNETVGQLKKEIGLVEFNGPGLTIKVEPSLESIVVGQAIDGISPELLVRLINEINRFKARAVEVDGKRIIYSSAIRDVNGKTTVNNLAVKTAPFTIKVGTSTFEDAKKMYNQLEASAIGDDFYIDNLKLVIGEPENNVKIAAYDQSISKQFLLEIPGGES
;
A
#
# COMPACT_ATOMS: atom_id res chain seq x y z
N MET A 1 -60.12 29.91 55.89
CA MET A 1 -59.49 30.59 54.73
C MET A 1 -58.02 30.22 54.46
N LYS A 2 -57.25 29.64 55.41
CA LYS A 2 -55.82 29.31 55.20
C LYS A 2 -55.56 28.08 54.29
N LYS A 3 -56.36 27.00 54.36
CA LYS A 3 -56.18 25.77 53.56
C LYS A 3 -56.27 25.99 52.03
N THR A 4 -57.16 26.86 51.57
CA THR A 4 -57.34 27.16 50.13
C THR A 4 -56.13 27.87 49.54
N VAL A 5 -55.42 28.69 50.34
CA VAL A 5 -54.21 29.39 49.90
C VAL A 5 -53.05 28.40 49.78
N TYR A 6 -52.89 27.48 50.72
CA TYR A 6 -51.85 26.43 50.62
C TYR A 6 -52.06 25.51 49.42
N ILE A 7 -53.30 25.11 49.12
CA ILE A 7 -53.61 24.30 47.94
C ILE A 7 -53.25 25.00 46.63
N ARG A 8 -53.57 26.30 46.51
CA ARG A 8 -53.21 27.10 45.34
C ARG A 8 -51.69 27.24 45.20
N PHE A 9 -50.99 27.42 46.32
CA PHE A 9 -49.54 27.54 46.35
C PHE A 9 -48.84 26.24 45.92
N THR A 10 -49.31 25.08 46.40
CA THR A 10 -48.81 23.77 45.97
C THR A 10 -49.01 23.55 44.48
N PHE A 11 -50.15 23.97 43.92
CA PHE A 11 -50.44 23.81 42.49
C PHE A 11 -49.50 24.65 41.62
N ILE A 12 -49.21 25.89 42.04
CA ILE A 12 -48.24 26.76 41.36
C ILE A 12 -46.83 26.15 41.41
N LEU A 13 -46.40 25.66 42.58
CA LEU A 13 -45.08 25.07 42.74
C LEU A 13 -44.91 23.80 41.89
N LEU A 14 -45.98 23.02 41.72
CA LEU A 14 -45.99 21.83 40.86
C LEU A 14 -45.80 22.21 39.38
N ILE A 15 -46.47 23.25 38.90
CA ILE A 15 -46.33 23.74 37.52
C ILE A 15 -44.90 24.26 37.28
N VAL A 16 -44.35 25.04 38.21
CA VAL A 16 -42.98 25.56 38.10
C VAL A 16 -41.94 24.43 38.16
N GLY A 17 -42.13 23.46 39.07
CA GLY A 17 -41.26 22.28 39.14
C GLY A 17 -41.31 21.43 37.87
N PHE A 18 -42.49 21.28 37.26
CA PHE A 18 -42.64 20.58 35.99
C PHE A 18 -41.95 21.33 34.85
N MET A 19 -42.11 22.66 34.78
CA MET A 19 -41.45 23.49 33.78
C MET A 19 -39.91 23.41 33.90
N LEU A 20 -39.38 23.41 35.12
CA LEU A 20 -37.94 23.22 35.39
C LEU A 20 -37.46 21.82 35.00
N ALA A 21 -38.26 20.78 35.25
CA ALA A 21 -37.91 19.41 34.86
C ALA A 21 -37.83 19.25 33.33
N VAL A 22 -38.78 19.85 32.60
CA VAL A 22 -38.78 19.86 31.13
C VAL A 22 -37.56 20.63 30.61
N GLN A 23 -37.28 21.83 31.15
CA GLN A 23 -36.10 22.60 30.77
C GLN A 23 -34.79 21.85 31.07
N TYR A 24 -34.70 21.19 32.22
CA TYR A 24 -33.52 20.39 32.58
C TYR A 24 -33.30 19.22 31.61
N ASN A 25 -34.38 18.53 31.20
CA ASN A 25 -34.29 17.45 30.22
C ASN A 25 -33.88 17.97 28.82
N THR A 26 -34.44 19.11 28.40
CA THR A 26 -34.08 19.77 27.13
C THR A 26 -32.64 20.26 27.09
N VAL A 27 -32.10 20.77 28.19
CA VAL A 27 -30.71 21.29 28.24
C VAL A 27 -29.68 20.16 28.37
N LYS A 28 -30.03 19.04 29.01
CA LYS A 28 -29.11 17.92 29.25
C LYS A 28 -29.01 16.95 28.06
N ASN A 29 -30.03 16.91 27.22
CA ASN A 29 -30.04 16.19 25.95
C ASN A 29 -30.23 17.18 24.78
N PRO A 30 -29.23 18.03 24.46
CA PRO A 30 -29.22 18.59 23.12
C PRO A 30 -29.16 17.39 22.18
N GLU A 31 -30.15 17.21 21.30
CA GLU A 31 -29.95 16.32 20.16
C GLU A 31 -28.65 16.80 19.51
N THR A 32 -27.61 15.97 19.60
CA THR A 32 -26.35 16.19 18.93
C THR A 32 -26.65 16.12 17.45
N ARG A 33 -27.14 17.22 16.89
CA ARG A 33 -27.28 17.38 15.46
C ARG A 33 -25.84 17.44 14.95
N ASP A 34 -25.37 16.29 14.51
CA ASP A 34 -24.07 16.11 13.89
C ASP A 34 -23.89 17.22 12.84
N THR A 35 -23.03 18.18 13.15
CA THR A 35 -22.71 19.34 12.29
C THR A 35 -21.67 19.00 11.24
N ARG A 36 -21.36 17.71 11.05
CA ARG A 36 -20.73 17.28 9.79
C ARG A 36 -21.66 17.66 8.64
N ASP A 37 -21.12 18.37 7.66
CA ASP A 37 -21.84 18.66 6.43
C ASP A 37 -22.41 17.33 5.91
N VAL A 38 -23.75 17.23 5.82
CA VAL A 38 -24.44 16.05 5.30
C VAL A 38 -23.87 15.64 3.94
N TRP A 39 -23.35 16.63 3.20
CA TRP A 39 -22.59 16.46 1.97
C TRP A 39 -21.28 15.67 2.16
N ALA A 40 -20.47 15.99 3.17
CA ALA A 40 -19.23 15.27 3.49
C ALA A 40 -19.51 13.82 3.94
N ILE A 41 -20.56 13.58 4.73
CA ILE A 41 -20.98 12.21 5.10
C ILE A 41 -21.41 11.42 3.86
N ARG A 42 -22.21 12.03 2.98
CA ARG A 42 -22.63 11.40 1.72
C ARG A 42 -21.44 11.10 0.81
N GLN A 43 -20.44 11.97 0.79
CA GLN A 43 -19.23 11.76 -0.01
C GLN A 43 -18.38 10.61 0.55
N GLU A 44 -18.20 10.54 1.87
CA GLU A 44 -17.50 9.42 2.52
C GLU A 44 -18.24 8.10 2.28
N LEU A 45 -19.57 8.09 2.45
CA LEU A 45 -20.39 6.92 2.15
C LEU A 45 -20.27 6.49 0.69
N ALA A 46 -20.30 7.43 -0.26
CA ALA A 46 -20.15 7.13 -1.67
C ALA A 46 -18.79 6.48 -1.98
N LYS A 47 -17.71 7.01 -1.40
CA LYS A 47 -16.36 6.46 -1.55
C LYS A 47 -16.25 5.05 -0.94
N GLU A 48 -16.85 4.83 0.22
CA GLU A 48 -16.89 3.51 0.85
C GLU A 48 -17.69 2.50 0.02
N THR A 49 -18.82 2.92 -0.57
CA THR A 49 -19.61 2.06 -1.46
C THR A 49 -18.88 1.72 -2.76
N GLU A 50 -18.10 2.67 -3.31
CA GLU A 50 -17.25 2.44 -4.48
C GLU A 50 -16.16 1.42 -4.17
N LEU A 51 -15.43 1.60 -3.05
CA LEU A 51 -14.42 0.67 -2.57
C LEU A 51 -15.03 -0.73 -2.33
N HIS A 52 -16.19 -0.79 -1.70
CA HIS A 52 -16.91 -2.05 -1.47
C HIS A 52 -17.26 -2.75 -2.80
N SER A 53 -17.69 -1.99 -3.81
CA SER A 53 -17.97 -2.55 -5.14
C SER A 53 -16.71 -3.05 -5.84
N GLU A 54 -15.59 -2.34 -5.72
CA GLU A 54 -14.29 -2.77 -6.26
C GLU A 54 -13.86 -4.09 -5.61
N LEU A 55 -13.92 -4.17 -4.28
CA LEU A 55 -13.60 -5.39 -3.52
C LEU A 55 -14.51 -6.57 -3.91
N LEU A 56 -15.82 -6.36 -4.05
CA LEU A 56 -16.73 -7.42 -4.51
C LEU A 56 -16.42 -7.89 -5.92
N SER A 57 -15.98 -6.98 -6.80
CA SER A 57 -15.55 -7.36 -8.15
C SER A 57 -14.29 -8.22 -8.13
N GLU A 58 -13.34 -7.90 -7.26
CA GLU A 58 -12.11 -8.67 -7.06
C GLU A 58 -12.42 -10.06 -6.49
N VAL A 59 -13.30 -10.14 -5.48
CA VAL A 59 -13.78 -11.43 -4.93
C VAL A 59 -14.42 -12.29 -6.02
N ARG A 60 -15.27 -11.71 -6.87
CA ARG A 60 -15.89 -12.47 -7.97
C ARG A 60 -14.86 -12.98 -8.97
N VAL A 61 -13.85 -12.19 -9.30
CA VAL A 61 -12.75 -12.61 -10.20
C VAL A 61 -11.96 -13.75 -9.57
N LEU A 62 -11.69 -13.67 -8.26
CA LEU A 62 -11.03 -14.74 -7.50
C LEU A 62 -11.88 -16.00 -7.47
N GLU A 63 -13.19 -15.92 -7.20
CA GLU A 63 -14.11 -17.06 -7.23
C GLU A 63 -14.19 -17.71 -8.61
N GLN A 64 -14.28 -16.92 -9.67
CA GLN A 64 -14.23 -17.44 -11.05
C GLN A 64 -12.90 -18.12 -11.36
N THR A 65 -11.81 -17.60 -10.81
CA THR A 65 -10.48 -18.18 -10.95
C THR A 65 -10.41 -19.52 -10.22
N ILE A 66 -10.91 -19.60 -8.99
CA ILE A 66 -11.05 -20.85 -8.22
C ILE A 66 -11.93 -21.86 -8.97
N GLY A 67 -13.12 -21.46 -9.46
CA GLY A 67 -14.00 -22.34 -10.21
C GLY A 67 -13.41 -22.84 -11.52
N LYS A 68 -12.60 -22.02 -12.22
CA LYS A 68 -11.81 -22.47 -13.38
C LYS A 68 -10.77 -23.51 -12.96
N TYR A 69 -10.11 -23.33 -11.82
CA TYR A 69 -9.14 -24.28 -11.29
C TYR A 69 -9.77 -25.60 -10.87
N GLU A 70 -10.92 -25.57 -10.18
CA GLU A 70 -11.65 -26.79 -9.82
C GLU A 70 -12.03 -27.58 -11.07
N ASN A 71 -12.62 -26.94 -12.08
CA ASN A 71 -12.97 -27.59 -13.34
C ASN A 71 -11.75 -28.14 -14.11
N MET A 72 -10.63 -27.40 -14.14
CA MET A 72 -9.39 -27.88 -14.78
C MET A 72 -8.71 -29.04 -14.01
N MET A 73 -8.86 -29.10 -12.68
CA MET A 73 -8.43 -30.27 -11.89
C MET A 73 -9.21 -31.53 -12.27
N TYR A 74 -10.50 -31.42 -12.59
CA TYR A 74 -11.31 -32.58 -13.00
C TYR A 74 -10.98 -33.07 -14.42
N GLU A 75 -10.67 -32.17 -15.36
CA GLU A 75 -10.40 -32.56 -16.76
C GLU A 75 -8.93 -32.91 -17.05
N SER A 76 -7.95 -32.30 -16.36
CA SER A 76 -6.51 -32.59 -16.52
C SER A 76 -5.67 -32.02 -15.35
N PRO A 77 -5.53 -32.76 -14.23
CA PRO A 77 -4.83 -32.32 -13.03
C PRO A 77 -3.42 -31.77 -13.29
N LYS A 78 -2.69 -32.40 -14.22
CA LYS A 78 -1.30 -32.05 -14.56
C LYS A 78 -1.17 -30.70 -15.28
N ILE A 79 -2.18 -30.29 -16.04
CA ILE A 79 -2.17 -29.03 -16.79
C ILE A 79 -2.48 -27.87 -15.83
N ALA A 80 -3.52 -28.01 -15.01
CA ALA A 80 -3.88 -27.06 -13.97
C ALA A 80 -2.70 -26.79 -13.02
N LEU A 81 -2.03 -27.84 -12.54
CA LEU A 81 -0.89 -27.73 -11.63
C LEU A 81 0.28 -26.96 -12.26
N ASN A 82 0.59 -27.24 -13.53
CA ASN A 82 1.68 -26.55 -14.24
C ASN A 82 1.38 -25.07 -14.46
N GLU A 83 0.12 -24.73 -14.75
CA GLU A 83 -0.32 -23.34 -14.89
C GLU A 83 -0.23 -22.60 -13.56
N THR A 84 -0.74 -23.19 -12.47
CA THR A 84 -0.64 -22.63 -11.11
C THR A 84 0.82 -22.40 -10.71
N VAL A 85 1.70 -23.38 -10.96
CA VAL A 85 3.15 -23.22 -10.72
C VAL A 85 3.73 -22.08 -11.55
N GLY A 86 3.31 -21.93 -12.80
CA GLY A 86 3.72 -20.81 -13.66
C GLY A 86 3.29 -19.45 -13.12
N GLN A 87 2.04 -19.33 -12.68
CA GLN A 87 1.50 -18.10 -12.10
C GLN A 87 2.20 -17.76 -10.78
N LEU A 88 2.36 -18.73 -9.87
CA LEU A 88 3.11 -18.57 -8.63
C LEU A 88 4.53 -18.09 -8.89
N LYS A 89 5.24 -18.71 -9.85
CA LYS A 89 6.59 -18.27 -10.24
C LYS A 89 6.61 -16.81 -10.71
N LYS A 90 5.58 -16.36 -11.42
CA LYS A 90 5.45 -14.96 -11.85
C LYS A 90 5.19 -14.03 -10.68
N GLU A 91 4.30 -14.40 -9.76
CA GLU A 91 3.97 -13.60 -8.57
C GLU A 91 5.14 -13.44 -7.61
N ILE A 92 5.89 -14.51 -7.37
CA ILE A 92 7.08 -14.46 -6.50
C ILE A 92 8.32 -13.90 -7.22
N GLY A 93 8.19 -13.44 -8.47
CA GLY A 93 9.27 -12.78 -9.20
C GLY A 93 10.37 -13.70 -9.77
N LEU A 94 10.13 -15.02 -9.86
CA LEU A 94 11.05 -15.98 -10.52
C LEU A 94 10.99 -15.95 -12.05
N VAL A 95 10.15 -15.08 -12.63
CA VAL A 95 10.02 -14.89 -14.07
C VAL A 95 10.28 -13.43 -14.40
N GLU A 96 10.84 -13.17 -15.58
CA GLU A 96 11.03 -11.81 -16.08
C GLU A 96 9.69 -11.07 -16.17
N PHE A 97 9.70 -9.81 -15.78
CA PHE A 97 8.55 -8.93 -15.94
C PHE A 97 8.77 -8.02 -17.16
N ASN A 98 7.74 -7.93 -18.00
CA ASN A 98 7.67 -6.99 -19.11
C ASN A 98 6.28 -6.35 -19.08
N GLY A 99 6.21 -5.03 -19.00
CA GLY A 99 4.94 -4.31 -18.89
C GLY A 99 5.13 -2.84 -18.56
N PRO A 100 4.03 -2.11 -18.32
CA PRO A 100 4.10 -0.69 -17.97
C PRO A 100 4.86 -0.48 -16.66
N GLY A 101 5.50 0.67 -16.51
CA GLY A 101 6.35 0.95 -15.37
C GLY A 101 7.07 2.28 -15.48
N LEU A 102 8.08 2.48 -14.63
CA LEU A 102 8.96 3.64 -14.68
C LEU A 102 10.37 3.26 -14.21
N THR A 103 11.36 4.05 -14.63
CA THR A 103 12.75 3.90 -14.20
C THR A 103 13.17 5.09 -13.36
N ILE A 104 13.61 4.84 -12.14
CA ILE A 104 14.14 5.86 -11.23
C ILE A 104 15.66 5.80 -11.29
N LYS A 105 16.31 6.95 -11.47
CA LYS A 105 17.77 7.08 -11.40
C LYS A 105 18.14 7.69 -10.06
N VAL A 106 19.10 7.09 -9.39
CA VAL A 106 19.73 7.64 -8.19
C VAL A 106 21.10 8.16 -8.62
N GLU A 107 21.30 9.46 -8.51
CA GLU A 107 22.51 10.17 -8.90
C GLU A 107 23.13 10.84 -7.67
N PRO A 108 24.43 11.15 -7.65
CA PRO A 108 24.99 12.00 -6.61
C PRO A 108 24.47 13.45 -6.73
N SER A 109 24.30 14.14 -5.60
CA SER A 109 23.94 15.57 -5.61
C SER A 109 25.08 16.42 -6.19
N LEU A 110 24.73 17.52 -6.85
CA LEU A 110 25.71 18.40 -7.50
C LEU A 110 26.68 18.99 -6.47
N GLU A 111 26.17 19.33 -5.28
CA GLU A 111 26.95 19.86 -4.17
C GLU A 111 28.02 18.86 -3.73
N SER A 112 27.68 17.58 -3.63
CA SER A 112 28.63 16.51 -3.26
C SER A 112 29.74 16.35 -4.29
N ILE A 113 29.40 16.43 -5.58
CA ILE A 113 30.37 16.38 -6.67
C ILE A 113 31.31 17.59 -6.61
N VAL A 114 30.78 18.79 -6.35
CA VAL A 114 31.56 20.04 -6.31
C VAL A 114 32.47 20.11 -5.08
N VAL A 115 32.01 19.62 -3.93
CA VAL A 115 32.77 19.62 -2.67
C VAL A 115 33.79 18.47 -2.61
N GLY A 116 33.71 17.49 -3.51
CA GLY A 116 34.60 16.33 -3.54
C GLY A 116 34.40 15.39 -2.36
N GLN A 117 33.19 15.35 -1.78
CA GLN A 117 32.84 14.38 -0.75
C GLN A 117 32.84 12.98 -1.34
N ALA A 118 33.31 12.00 -0.55
CA ALA A 118 33.09 10.61 -0.89
C ALA A 118 31.58 10.36 -0.92
N ILE A 119 31.07 9.92 -2.06
CA ILE A 119 29.65 9.55 -2.17
C ILE A 119 29.50 8.27 -1.36
N ASP A 120 28.95 8.41 -0.16
CA ASP A 120 28.56 7.26 0.64
C ASP A 120 27.44 6.51 -0.09
N GLY A 121 27.42 5.19 0.07
CA GLY A 121 26.34 4.37 -0.50
C GLY A 121 24.99 4.78 0.11
N ILE A 122 23.91 4.53 -0.62
CA ILE A 122 22.55 4.72 -0.10
C ILE A 122 22.37 3.97 1.23
N SER A 123 21.78 4.59 2.26
CA SER A 123 21.45 3.91 3.51
C SER A 123 20.42 2.78 3.29
N PRO A 124 20.49 1.66 4.04
CA PRO A 124 19.47 0.62 3.98
C PRO A 124 18.07 1.16 4.33
N GLU A 125 17.98 2.04 5.33
CA GLU A 125 16.74 2.65 5.79
C GLU A 125 16.10 3.53 4.70
N LEU A 126 16.91 4.32 4.00
CA LEU A 126 16.46 5.16 2.90
C LEU A 126 15.95 4.31 1.72
N LEU A 127 16.67 3.24 1.37
CA LEU A 127 16.25 2.32 0.33
C LEU A 127 14.95 1.60 0.70
N VAL A 128 14.81 1.12 1.93
CA VAL A 128 13.56 0.49 2.43
C VAL A 128 12.39 1.48 2.35
N ARG A 129 12.60 2.74 2.73
CA ARG A 129 11.57 3.79 2.64
C ARG A 129 11.09 3.97 1.20
N LEU A 130 12.01 4.10 0.23
CA LEU A 130 11.66 4.22 -1.19
C LEU A 130 10.87 2.99 -1.69
N ILE A 131 11.31 1.78 -1.34
CA ILE A 131 10.64 0.54 -1.75
C ILE A 131 9.22 0.46 -1.18
N ASN A 132 9.02 0.86 0.08
CA ASN A 132 7.68 0.92 0.68
C ASN A 132 6.78 1.92 -0.06
N GLU A 133 7.35 3.06 -0.46
CA GLU A 133 6.64 4.07 -1.23
C GLU A 133 6.20 3.58 -2.59
N ILE A 134 7.08 2.87 -3.29
CA ILE A 134 6.78 2.21 -4.55
C ILE A 134 5.69 1.13 -4.36
N ASN A 135 5.80 0.30 -3.33
CA ASN A 135 4.85 -0.77 -3.04
C ASN A 135 3.45 -0.25 -2.70
N ARG A 136 3.35 0.92 -2.05
CA ARG A 136 2.06 1.57 -1.77
C ARG A 136 1.26 1.86 -3.05
N PHE A 137 1.92 2.02 -4.19
CA PHE A 137 1.29 2.23 -5.50
C PHE A 137 1.20 0.96 -6.35
N LYS A 138 1.01 -0.20 -5.69
CA LYS A 138 0.74 -1.49 -6.33
C LYS A 138 1.82 -1.88 -7.35
N ALA A 139 3.09 -1.64 -7.03
CA ALA A 139 4.20 -2.13 -7.83
C ALA A 139 4.15 -3.66 -7.92
N ARG A 140 4.21 -4.19 -9.15
CA ARG A 140 4.23 -5.63 -9.47
C ARG A 140 5.62 -6.22 -9.44
N ALA A 141 6.62 -5.40 -9.76
CA ALA A 141 7.99 -5.82 -9.95
C ALA A 141 8.91 -4.67 -9.60
N VAL A 142 9.96 -4.93 -8.84
CA VAL A 142 10.97 -3.92 -8.50
C VAL A 142 12.36 -4.53 -8.66
N GLU A 143 13.27 -3.77 -9.25
CA GLU A 143 14.68 -4.12 -9.39
C GLU A 143 15.53 -2.95 -8.93
N VAL A 144 16.49 -3.22 -8.05
CA VAL A 144 17.43 -2.23 -7.50
C VAL A 144 18.83 -2.58 -7.97
N ASP A 145 19.44 -1.73 -8.81
CA ASP A 145 20.78 -1.97 -9.37
C ASP A 145 20.93 -3.40 -9.95
N GLY A 146 19.97 -3.78 -10.80
CA GLY A 146 19.92 -5.09 -11.45
C GLY A 146 19.48 -6.26 -10.56
N LYS A 147 19.13 -6.01 -9.29
CA LYS A 147 18.74 -7.06 -8.32
C LYS A 147 17.23 -7.05 -8.14
N ARG A 148 16.57 -8.14 -8.52
CA ARG A 148 15.12 -8.31 -8.34
C ARG A 148 14.76 -8.32 -6.84
N ILE A 149 13.81 -7.48 -6.46
CA ILE A 149 13.18 -7.50 -5.14
C ILE A 149 11.99 -8.45 -5.18
N ILE A 150 11.93 -9.31 -4.17
CA ILE A 150 10.81 -10.21 -3.87
C ILE A 150 10.38 -10.00 -2.42
N TYR A 151 9.27 -10.59 -2.01
CA TYR A 151 8.73 -10.42 -0.65
C TYR A 151 9.73 -10.77 0.46
N SER A 152 10.57 -11.78 0.26
CA SER A 152 11.58 -12.23 1.21
C SER A 152 12.95 -11.56 1.04
N SER A 153 13.06 -10.51 0.21
CA SER A 153 14.32 -9.82 -0.02
C SER A 153 14.80 -9.08 1.23
N ALA A 154 16.05 -9.34 1.61
CA ALA A 154 16.70 -8.63 2.70
C ALA A 154 17.40 -7.38 2.19
N ILE A 155 17.10 -6.22 2.81
CA ILE A 155 17.81 -4.96 2.60
C ILE A 155 18.49 -4.60 3.92
N ARG A 156 19.82 -4.58 3.95
CA ARG A 156 20.60 -4.37 5.18
C ARG A 156 22.02 -3.90 4.90
N ASP A 157 22.64 -3.28 5.89
CA ASP A 157 24.07 -3.02 5.89
C ASP A 157 24.84 -4.33 6.14
N VAL A 158 25.83 -4.60 5.29
CA VAL A 158 26.87 -5.61 5.54
C VAL A 158 28.23 -4.95 5.33
N ASN A 159 29.00 -4.81 6.41
CA ASN A 159 30.35 -4.24 6.42
C ASN A 159 30.41 -2.79 5.88
N GLY A 160 29.45 -1.94 6.26
CA GLY A 160 29.37 -0.53 5.84
C GLY A 160 28.88 -0.34 4.42
N LYS A 161 28.21 -1.35 3.85
CA LYS A 161 27.63 -1.30 2.50
C LYS A 161 26.21 -1.82 2.52
N THR A 162 25.31 -1.07 1.90
CA THR A 162 23.93 -1.52 1.70
C THR A 162 23.90 -2.68 0.72
N THR A 163 23.25 -3.75 1.14
CA THR A 163 23.05 -4.95 0.35
C THR A 163 21.58 -5.22 0.13
N VAL A 164 21.27 -5.74 -1.05
CA VAL A 164 19.96 -6.26 -1.45
C VAL A 164 20.17 -7.72 -1.80
N ASN A 165 19.44 -8.63 -1.14
CA ASN A 165 19.64 -10.08 -1.31
C ASN A 165 21.11 -10.50 -1.11
N ASN A 166 21.76 -9.93 -0.09
CA ASN A 166 23.19 -10.13 0.21
C ASN A 166 24.18 -9.64 -0.88
N LEU A 167 23.70 -8.97 -1.93
CA LEU A 167 24.54 -8.36 -2.96
C LEU A 167 24.65 -6.87 -2.73
N ALA A 168 25.86 -6.33 -2.72
CA ALA A 168 26.09 -4.90 -2.53
C ALA A 168 25.41 -4.09 -3.65
N VAL A 169 24.69 -3.04 -3.25
CA VAL A 169 24.19 -2.02 -4.16
C VAL A 169 25.36 -1.12 -4.53
N LYS A 170 25.48 -0.78 -5.82
CA LYS A 170 26.50 0.19 -6.26
C LYS A 170 26.28 1.54 -5.59
N THR A 171 27.38 2.22 -5.31
CA THR A 171 27.34 3.66 -5.05
C THR A 171 26.75 4.37 -6.26
N ALA A 172 26.04 5.48 -6.03
CA ALA A 172 25.45 6.27 -7.11
C ALA A 172 26.52 6.64 -8.17
N PRO A 173 26.18 6.58 -9.47
CA PRO A 173 24.82 6.42 -10.02
C PRO A 173 24.37 4.96 -10.20
N PHE A 174 23.10 4.69 -9.90
CA PHE A 174 22.44 3.41 -10.21
C PHE A 174 20.96 3.62 -10.54
N THR A 175 20.31 2.58 -11.05
CA THR A 175 18.90 2.61 -11.45
C THR A 175 18.04 1.68 -10.62
N ILE A 176 16.80 2.10 -10.42
CA ILE A 176 15.73 1.30 -9.84
C ILE A 176 14.62 1.23 -10.88
N LYS A 177 14.23 0.02 -11.29
CA LYS A 177 13.13 -0.18 -12.23
C LYS A 177 11.91 -0.66 -11.48
N VAL A 178 10.76 -0.12 -11.85
CA VAL A 178 9.47 -0.46 -11.24
C VAL A 178 8.50 -0.84 -12.35
N GLY A 179 7.83 -1.98 -12.20
CA GLY A 179 6.76 -2.45 -13.06
C GLY A 179 5.41 -2.33 -12.36
N THR A 180 4.38 -1.92 -13.10
CA THR A 180 3.00 -1.77 -12.64
C THR A 180 2.04 -2.65 -13.44
N SER A 181 0.78 -2.74 -13.00
CA SER A 181 -0.25 -3.50 -13.73
C SER A 181 -0.67 -2.77 -15.01
N THR A 182 -0.84 -1.45 -14.94
CA THR A 182 -1.30 -0.61 -16.04
C THR A 182 -0.42 0.63 -16.21
N PHE A 183 -0.46 1.25 -17.39
CA PHE A 183 0.23 2.51 -17.64
C PHE A 183 -0.35 3.66 -16.78
N GLU A 184 -1.64 3.62 -16.48
CA GLU A 184 -2.27 4.60 -15.60
C GLU A 184 -1.72 4.51 -14.16
N ASP A 185 -1.49 3.29 -13.66
CA ASP A 185 -0.84 3.08 -12.36
C ASP A 185 0.58 3.63 -12.35
N ALA A 186 1.35 3.43 -13.44
CA ALA A 186 2.69 4.01 -13.58
C ALA A 186 2.64 5.55 -13.54
N LYS A 187 1.65 6.16 -14.21
CA LYS A 187 1.46 7.62 -14.18
C LYS A 187 1.06 8.14 -12.80
N LYS A 188 0.18 7.45 -12.10
CA LYS A 188 -0.19 7.78 -10.71
C LYS A 188 1.03 7.70 -9.79
N MET A 189 1.81 6.63 -9.92
CA MET A 189 3.05 6.44 -9.16
C MET A 189 4.06 7.54 -9.45
N TYR A 190 4.29 7.89 -10.73
CA TYR A 190 5.16 9.00 -11.14
C TYR A 190 4.76 10.31 -10.45
N ASN A 191 3.49 10.72 -10.58
CA ASN A 191 3.00 11.96 -10.01
C ASN A 191 3.15 11.99 -8.47
N GLN A 192 2.93 10.86 -7.80
CA GLN A 192 3.07 10.82 -6.36
C GLN A 192 4.54 10.86 -5.93
N LEU A 193 5.41 10.07 -6.57
CA LEU A 193 6.82 10.06 -6.20
C LEU A 193 7.43 11.46 -6.39
N GLU A 194 7.03 12.18 -7.44
CA GLU A 194 7.40 13.60 -7.66
C GLU A 194 6.88 14.53 -6.57
N ALA A 195 5.66 14.29 -6.07
CA ALA A 195 5.06 15.09 -4.99
C ALA A 195 5.48 14.63 -3.57
N SER A 196 6.27 13.57 -3.45
CA SER A 196 6.62 12.94 -2.17
C SER A 196 7.90 13.56 -1.58
N ALA A 197 7.98 13.60 -0.25
CA ALA A 197 9.17 14.00 0.49
C ALA A 197 10.37 13.04 0.30
N ILE A 198 10.18 11.90 -0.38
CA ILE A 198 11.26 10.94 -0.62
C ILE A 198 12.40 11.56 -1.45
N GLY A 199 12.11 12.51 -2.33
CA GLY A 199 13.16 13.24 -3.06
C GLY A 199 14.04 14.06 -2.13
N ASP A 200 13.42 14.73 -1.15
CA ASP A 200 14.11 15.55 -0.14
C ASP A 200 14.96 14.68 0.79
N ASP A 201 14.42 13.52 1.21
CA ASP A 201 15.15 12.54 2.04
C ASP A 201 16.44 12.07 1.35
N PHE A 202 16.38 11.79 0.05
CA PHE A 202 17.57 11.42 -0.72
C PHE A 202 18.57 12.58 -0.80
N TYR A 203 18.08 13.81 -0.95
CA TYR A 203 18.94 14.99 -1.06
C TYR A 203 19.70 15.29 0.23
N ILE A 204 19.09 15.04 1.39
CA ILE A 204 19.75 15.12 2.71
C ILE A 204 20.94 14.15 2.78
N ASP A 205 20.79 12.96 2.18
CA ASP A 205 21.82 11.93 2.07
C ASP A 205 22.74 12.12 0.85
N ASN A 206 22.84 13.35 0.32
CA ASN A 206 23.72 13.68 -0.81
C ASN A 206 23.41 12.94 -2.12
N LEU A 207 22.18 12.47 -2.28
CA LEU A 207 21.69 11.76 -3.46
C LEU A 207 20.55 12.55 -4.13
N LYS A 208 20.49 12.51 -5.45
CA LYS A 208 19.40 13.05 -6.25
C LYS A 208 18.57 11.91 -6.80
N LEU A 209 17.29 11.91 -6.47
CA LEU A 209 16.31 11.00 -7.05
C LEU A 209 15.73 11.63 -8.32
N VAL A 210 15.91 10.98 -9.47
CA VAL A 210 15.35 11.42 -10.76
C VAL A 210 14.32 10.39 -11.20
N ILE A 211 13.06 10.75 -11.17
CA ILE A 211 11.95 9.86 -11.53
C ILE A 211 11.75 9.96 -13.03
N GLY A 212 11.95 8.85 -13.75
CA GLY A 212 11.71 8.79 -15.19
C GLY A 212 10.22 8.80 -15.51
N GLU A 213 9.89 9.31 -16.70
CA GLU A 213 8.51 9.29 -17.19
C GLU A 213 7.97 7.85 -17.28
N PRO A 214 6.65 7.65 -17.12
CA PRO A 214 6.03 6.34 -17.30
C PRO A 214 6.29 5.76 -18.70
N GLU A 215 6.71 4.51 -18.74
CA GLU A 215 6.97 3.75 -19.95
C GLU A 215 5.97 2.60 -20.10
N ASN A 216 5.59 2.25 -21.33
CA ASN A 216 4.69 1.13 -21.59
C ASN A 216 5.36 -0.24 -21.45
N ASN A 217 6.69 -0.29 -21.54
CA ASN A 217 7.43 -1.55 -21.55
C ASN A 217 8.77 -1.42 -20.82
N VAL A 218 8.74 -1.64 -19.51
CA VAL A 218 9.90 -1.80 -18.65
C VAL A 218 10.21 -3.29 -18.50
N LYS A 219 11.44 -3.66 -18.85
CA LYS A 219 11.95 -5.02 -18.65
C LYS A 219 12.70 -5.14 -17.33
N ILE A 220 12.24 -6.06 -16.48
CA ILE A 220 12.81 -6.36 -15.17
C ILE A 220 13.19 -7.83 -15.12
N ALA A 221 14.44 -8.12 -14.71
CA ALA A 221 14.95 -9.48 -14.68
C ALA A 221 14.21 -10.35 -13.65
N ALA A 222 14.27 -11.67 -13.87
CA ALA A 222 13.82 -12.66 -12.89
C ALA A 222 14.75 -12.66 -11.66
N TYR A 223 14.23 -13.06 -10.52
CA TYR A 223 15.02 -13.35 -9.33
C TYR A 223 15.94 -14.55 -9.60
N ASP A 224 17.23 -14.37 -9.30
CA ASP A 224 18.32 -15.27 -9.70
C ASP A 224 18.86 -16.14 -8.56
N GLN A 225 18.37 -15.97 -7.33
CA GLN A 225 18.80 -16.74 -6.16
C GLN A 225 17.78 -17.83 -5.79
N SER A 226 18.22 -18.79 -4.98
CA SER A 226 17.37 -19.89 -4.52
C SER A 226 16.43 -19.42 -3.41
N ILE A 227 15.12 -19.68 -3.57
CA ILE A 227 14.12 -19.41 -2.54
C ILE A 227 14.11 -20.58 -1.55
N SER A 228 14.30 -20.30 -0.26
CA SER A 228 14.22 -21.33 0.78
C SER A 228 12.79 -21.88 0.88
N LYS A 229 12.65 -23.18 0.66
CA LYS A 229 11.38 -23.91 0.76
C LYS A 229 11.19 -24.58 2.12
N GLN A 230 12.04 -24.30 3.11
CA GLN A 230 12.08 -25.04 4.39
C GLN A 230 10.75 -25.04 5.16
N PHE A 231 9.88 -24.06 4.93
CA PHE A 231 8.57 -23.95 5.58
C PHE A 231 7.39 -24.26 4.65
N LEU A 232 7.65 -24.66 3.40
CA LEU A 232 6.62 -25.16 2.50
C LEU A 232 6.44 -26.65 2.78
N LEU A 233 5.41 -26.98 3.55
CA LEU A 233 4.95 -28.35 3.67
C LEU A 233 4.19 -28.71 2.38
N GLU A 234 4.74 -29.64 1.61
CA GLU A 234 3.97 -30.32 0.57
C GLU A 234 2.85 -31.07 1.28
N ILE A 235 1.60 -30.67 1.04
CA ILE A 235 0.44 -31.42 1.51
C ILE A 235 0.41 -32.68 0.64
N PRO A 236 0.64 -33.88 1.19
CA PRO A 236 0.56 -35.09 0.40
C PRO A 236 -0.85 -35.17 -0.18
N GLY A 237 -0.93 -35.31 -1.51
CA GLY A 237 -2.20 -35.34 -2.23
C GLY A 237 -3.18 -36.29 -1.55
N GLY A 238 -4.40 -35.83 -1.34
CA GLY A 238 -5.47 -36.67 -0.81
C GLY A 238 -5.69 -37.85 -1.74
N GLU A 239 -5.20 -39.03 -1.35
CA GLU A 239 -5.81 -40.28 -1.78
C GLU A 239 -7.14 -40.39 -1.05
N SER A 240 -8.23 -40.13 -1.77
CA SER A 240 -9.59 -40.62 -1.48
C SER A 240 -10.41 -40.58 -2.77
#